data_AF-A0AAD5M198-F1
#
_entry.id   AF-A0AAD5M198-F1
#
_cell.length_a   1.000
_cell.length_b   1.000
_cell.length_c   1.000
_cell.angle_alpha   90.00
_cell.angle_beta   90.00
_cell.angle_gamma   90.00
#
_symmetry.space_group_name_H-M   'P 1'
#
loop_
_entity.id
_entity.type
_entity.pdbx_description
1 polymer ?
#
loop_
_entity_poly.entity_id
_entity_poly.type
_entity_poly.pdbx_seq_one_letter_code
_entity_poly.pdbx_strand_id
1 'polypeptide(L)'
;MLQDGEMRRIEKLGQTLRDLDEVTKVLQDPMLSLHDVRVLFDAVIKQYPCMESRLDARAPIVNNTALETGLVKIIRGKKLAAPELVECEAFRQPRDESDGRSEDARDVLSLRQKGK
;
A
#
# COMPACT_ATOMS: atom_id res chain seq x y z
N MET A 1 23.80 -35.34 -9.33
CA MET A 1 22.60 -35.59 -8.51
C MET A 1 22.63 -34.52 -7.42
N LEU A 2 21.67 -33.60 -7.41
CA LEU A 2 21.55 -32.61 -6.32
C LEU A 2 21.23 -33.35 -5.03
N GLN A 3 21.82 -32.95 -3.91
CA GLN A 3 21.51 -33.54 -2.61
C GLN A 3 20.09 -33.15 -2.19
N ASP A 4 19.37 -34.02 -1.49
CA ASP A 4 17.98 -33.76 -1.06
C ASP A 4 17.80 -32.43 -0.30
N GLY A 5 18.83 -32.01 0.44
CA GLY A 5 18.83 -30.72 1.13
C GLY A 5 18.90 -29.52 0.17
N GLU A 6 19.62 -29.64 -0.93
CA GLU A 6 19.71 -28.60 -1.97
C GLU A 6 18.39 -28.51 -2.75
N MET A 7 17.77 -29.64 -3.05
CA MET A 7 16.48 -29.68 -3.75
C MET A 7 15.38 -28.97 -2.94
N ARG A 8 15.28 -29.26 -1.63
CA ARG A 8 14.35 -28.55 -0.73
C ARG A 8 14.60 -27.05 -0.66
N ARG A 9 15.87 -26.62 -0.68
CA ARG A 9 16.22 -25.19 -0.67
C ARG A 9 15.80 -24.50 -1.96
N ILE A 10 16.00 -25.16 -3.11
CA ILE A 10 15.58 -24.66 -4.43
C ILE A 10 14.06 -24.52 -4.48
N GLU A 11 13.31 -25.52 -4.01
CA GLU A 11 11.84 -25.47 -3.98
C GLU A 11 11.33 -24.31 -3.12
N LYS A 12 11.88 -24.15 -1.91
CA LYS A 12 11.50 -23.06 -1.00
C LYS A 12 11.82 -21.68 -1.58
N LEU A 13 13.00 -21.54 -2.18
CA LEU A 13 13.39 -20.30 -2.86
C LEU A 13 12.47 -20.02 -4.04
N GLY A 14 12.16 -21.03 -4.86
CA GLY A 14 11.25 -20.92 -5.98
C GLY A 14 9.86 -20.47 -5.55
N GLN A 15 9.35 -20.98 -4.43
CA GLN A 15 8.08 -20.51 -3.88
C GLN A 15 8.16 -19.06 -3.42
N THR A 16 9.22 -18.69 -2.70
CA THR A 16 9.43 -17.30 -2.24
C THR A 16 9.47 -16.33 -3.41
N LEU A 17 10.17 -16.69 -4.51
CA LEU A 17 10.25 -15.85 -5.70
C LEU A 17 8.89 -15.70 -6.40
N ARG A 18 8.08 -16.76 -6.46
CA ARG A 18 6.72 -16.69 -7.00
C ARG A 18 5.82 -15.78 -6.16
N ASP A 19 5.86 -15.92 -4.84
CA ASP A 19 5.06 -15.10 -3.93
C ASP A 19 5.40 -13.60 -4.09
N LEU A 20 6.69 -13.27 -4.19
CA LEU A 20 7.14 -11.89 -4.43
C LEU A 20 6.81 -11.40 -5.84
N ASP A 21 6.90 -12.25 -6.86
CA ASP A 21 6.53 -11.91 -8.25
C ASP A 21 5.05 -11.49 -8.33
N GLU A 22 4.14 -12.24 -7.69
CA GLU A 22 2.73 -11.87 -7.63
C GLU A 22 2.51 -10.52 -6.96
N VAL A 23 3.23 -10.22 -5.86
CA VAL A 23 3.17 -8.89 -5.25
C VAL A 23 3.65 -7.81 -6.23
N THR A 24 4.74 -8.04 -6.97
CA THR A 24 5.24 -7.05 -7.94
C THR A 24 4.27 -6.82 -9.10
N LYS A 25 3.52 -7.84 -9.54
CA LYS A 25 2.47 -7.67 -10.55
C LYS A 25 1.35 -6.78 -10.03
N VAL A 26 0.92 -6.96 -8.78
CA VAL A 26 -0.10 -6.08 -8.17
C VAL A 26 0.43 -4.64 -8.07
N LEU A 27 1.70 -4.45 -7.69
CA LEU A 27 2.31 -3.13 -7.61
C LEU A 27 2.44 -2.39 -8.96
N GLN A 28 2.32 -3.11 -10.08
CA GLN A 28 2.34 -2.51 -11.42
C GLN A 28 0.96 -1.99 -11.86
N ASP A 29 -0.10 -2.18 -11.06
CA ASP A 29 -1.42 -1.62 -11.35
C ASP A 29 -1.40 -0.09 -11.20
N PRO A 30 -1.70 0.69 -12.27
CA PRO A 30 -1.70 2.15 -12.21
C PRO A 30 -2.80 2.73 -11.31
N MET A 31 -3.83 1.95 -10.96
CA MET A 31 -4.92 2.38 -10.09
C MET A 31 -4.63 2.10 -8.61
N LEU A 32 -3.49 1.49 -8.30
CA LEU A 32 -3.12 1.14 -6.93
C LEU A 32 -2.80 2.39 -6.11
N SER A 33 -3.51 2.57 -4.99
CA SER A 33 -3.27 3.73 -4.13
C SER A 33 -2.02 3.51 -3.26
N LEU A 34 -1.43 4.61 -2.77
CA LEU A 34 -0.30 4.54 -1.82
C LEU A 34 -0.68 3.79 -0.53
N HIS A 35 -1.97 3.82 -0.15
CA HIS A 35 -2.44 3.02 0.98
C HIS A 35 -2.35 1.52 0.68
N ASP A 36 -2.78 1.08 -0.51
CA ASP A 36 -2.76 -0.33 -0.90
C ASP A 36 -1.33 -0.85 -1.01
N VAL A 37 -0.41 -0.04 -1.55
CA VAL A 37 1.03 -0.34 -1.56
C VAL A 37 1.55 -0.59 -0.15
N ARG A 38 1.18 0.25 0.83
CA ARG A 38 1.57 0.07 2.23
C ARG A 38 1.05 -1.24 2.81
N VAL A 39 -0.20 -1.60 2.53
CA VAL A 39 -0.80 -2.87 2.97
C VAL A 39 -0.04 -4.07 2.38
N LEU A 40 0.32 -4.01 1.10
CA LEU A 40 1.12 -5.06 0.45
C LEU A 40 2.50 -5.18 1.08
N PHE A 41 3.18 -4.06 1.31
CA PHE A 41 4.49 -4.06 1.97
C PHE A 41 4.44 -4.61 3.39
N ASP A 42 3.43 -4.24 4.19
CA ASP A 42 3.24 -4.78 5.54
C ASP A 42 3.00 -6.31 5.49
N ALA A 43 2.27 -6.80 4.50
CA ALA A 43 2.07 -8.23 4.30
C ALA A 43 3.38 -8.95 3.92
N VAL A 44 4.20 -8.37 3.03
CA VAL A 44 5.51 -8.90 2.67
C VAL A 44 6.44 -8.92 3.87
N ILE A 45 6.48 -7.87 4.71
CA ILE A 45 7.30 -7.85 5.93
C ILE A 45 6.86 -8.94 6.91
N LYS A 46 5.54 -9.12 7.09
CA LYS A 46 5.00 -10.17 7.95
C LYS A 46 5.44 -11.58 7.51
N GLN A 47 5.49 -11.82 6.20
CA GLN A 47 5.89 -13.12 5.65
C GLN A 47 7.42 -13.28 5.55
N TYR A 48 8.14 -12.19 5.28
CA TYR A 48 9.58 -12.12 5.08
C TYR A 48 10.19 -10.97 5.91
N PRO A 49 10.40 -11.16 7.22
CA PRO A 49 10.88 -10.09 8.10
C PRO A 49 12.22 -9.47 7.69
N CYS A 50 13.05 -10.20 6.93
CA CYS A 50 14.30 -9.65 6.39
C CYS A 50 14.11 -8.44 5.46
N MET A 51 12.91 -8.25 4.91
CA MET A 51 12.57 -7.13 4.02
C MET A 51 12.22 -5.84 4.76
N GLU A 52 12.06 -5.86 6.09
CA GLU A 52 11.69 -4.70 6.89
C GLU A 52 12.62 -3.50 6.65
N SER A 53 13.93 -3.74 6.60
CA SER A 53 14.94 -2.70 6.32
C SER A 53 14.78 -1.97 4.98
N ARG A 54 13.97 -2.50 4.06
CA ARG A 54 13.71 -1.95 2.73
C ARG A 54 12.27 -1.48 2.55
N LEU A 55 11.32 -2.17 3.17
CA LEU A 55 9.90 -1.96 2.91
C LEU A 55 9.18 -1.26 4.05
N ASP A 56 9.78 -1.11 5.24
CA ASP A 56 9.13 -0.39 6.34
C ASP A 56 8.85 1.08 5.97
N ALA A 57 7.79 1.67 6.53
CA ALA A 57 7.42 3.07 6.25
C ALA A 57 8.52 4.06 6.67
N ARG A 58 9.40 3.67 7.60
CA ARG A 58 10.55 4.44 8.07
C ARG A 58 11.88 3.84 7.60
N ALA A 59 11.85 2.96 6.60
CA ALA A 59 13.07 2.39 6.04
C ALA A 59 13.98 3.50 5.50
N PRO A 60 15.32 3.38 5.62
CA PRO A 60 16.26 4.44 5.19
C PRO A 60 16.20 4.81 3.70
N ILE A 61 15.58 3.95 2.88
CA ILE A 61 15.37 4.20 1.45
C ILE A 61 14.22 5.17 1.17
N VAL A 62 13.33 5.38 2.15
CA VAL A 62 12.20 6.30 2.06
C VAL A 62 12.73 7.73 2.16
N ASN A 63 12.63 8.48 1.07
CA ASN A 63 13.20 9.83 0.99
C ASN A 63 12.47 10.83 1.89
N ASN A 64 11.13 10.75 1.97
CA ASN A 64 10.32 11.65 2.77
C ASN A 64 9.21 10.88 3.49
N THR A 65 9.56 10.33 4.66
CA THR A 65 8.65 9.53 5.48
C THR A 65 7.38 10.28 5.90
N ALA A 66 7.51 11.58 6.22
CA ALA A 66 6.38 12.39 6.66
C ALA A 66 5.38 12.65 5.53
N LEU A 67 5.88 12.92 4.31
CA LEU A 67 5.03 13.05 3.13
C LEU A 67 4.30 11.73 2.82
N GLU A 68 5.02 10.61 2.72
CA GLU A 68 4.42 9.32 2.37
C GLU A 68 3.36 8.88 3.40
N THR A 69 3.69 9.01 4.70
CA THR A 69 2.75 8.69 5.77
C THR A 69 1.54 9.64 5.75
N GLY A 70 1.77 10.92 5.46
CA GLY A 70 0.73 11.92 5.31
C GLY A 70 -0.24 11.60 4.17
N LEU A 71 0.29 11.26 2.98
CA LEU A 71 -0.52 10.85 1.83
C LEU A 71 -1.36 9.59 2.13
N VAL A 72 -0.77 8.58 2.78
CA VAL A 72 -1.52 7.38 3.22
C VAL A 72 -2.63 7.76 4.20
N LYS A 73 -2.41 8.71 5.11
CA LYS A 73 -3.45 9.19 6.04
C LYS A 73 -4.56 9.95 5.32
N ILE A 74 -4.23 10.81 4.35
CA ILE A 74 -5.20 11.54 3.54
C ILE A 74 -6.13 10.57 2.80
N ILE A 75 -5.56 9.57 2.11
CA ILE A 75 -6.32 8.54 1.38
C ILE A 75 -7.30 7.81 2.32
N ARG A 76 -6.91 7.59 3.58
CA ARG A 76 -7.73 6.91 4.59
C ARG A 76 -8.69 7.84 5.34
N GLY A 77 -8.74 9.14 5.03
CA GLY A 77 -9.53 10.12 5.78
C GLY A 77 -9.07 10.30 7.24
N LYS A 78 -7.79 10.08 7.53
CA LYS A 78 -7.21 10.21 8.87
C LYS A 78 -6.62 11.60 9.08
N LYS A 79 -6.59 12.02 10.35
CA LYS A 79 -5.94 13.28 10.76
C LYS A 79 -4.43 13.21 10.55
N LEU A 80 -3.88 14.26 9.97
CA LEU A 80 -2.44 14.48 9.79
C LEU A 80 -1.82 15.00 11.09
N ALA A 81 -0.59 14.60 11.36
CA ALA A 81 0.26 15.18 12.39
C ALA A 81 0.97 16.44 11.87
N ALA A 82 1.53 17.25 12.78
CA ALA A 82 2.26 18.48 12.43
C ALA A 82 3.31 18.30 11.31
N PRO A 83 4.24 17.32 11.36
CA PRO A 83 5.23 17.16 10.28
C PRO A 83 4.60 16.75 8.95
N GLU A 84 3.51 15.97 8.99
CA GLU A 84 2.82 15.51 7.78
C GLU A 84 2.03 16.65 7.15
N LEU A 85 1.46 17.56 7.96
CA LEU A 85 0.78 18.76 7.47
C LEU A 85 1.73 19.65 6.68
N VAL A 86 2.94 19.88 7.21
CA VAL A 86 3.96 20.73 6.56
C VAL A 86 4.34 20.13 5.20
N GLU A 87 4.61 18.83 5.14
CA GLU A 87 5.02 18.18 3.90
C GLU A 87 3.87 18.04 2.89
N CYS A 88 2.64 17.80 3.37
CA CYS A 88 1.47 17.71 2.50
C CYS A 88 0.90 19.08 2.08
N GLU A 89 1.35 20.19 2.68
CA GLU A 89 0.84 21.54 2.40
C GLU A 89 1.03 21.91 0.92
N ALA A 90 2.16 21.49 0.32
CA ALA A 90 2.45 21.71 -1.10
C ALA A 90 1.41 21.10 -2.04
N PHE A 91 0.63 20.11 -1.59
CA PHE A 91 -0.39 19.41 -2.38
C PHE A 91 -1.82 19.90 -2.07
N ARG A 92 -1.95 20.90 -1.21
CA ARG A 92 -3.26 21.44 -0.83
C ARG A 92 -3.86 22.23 -1.99
N GLN A 93 -4.94 21.72 -2.56
CA GLN A 93 -5.72 22.49 -3.52
C GLN A 93 -6.45 23.65 -2.80
N PRO A 94 -6.50 24.86 -3.40
CA PRO A 94 -7.39 25.90 -2.92
C PRO A 94 -8.83 25.38 -2.96
N ARG A 95 -9.59 25.62 -1.89
CA ARG A 95 -11.02 25.26 -1.87
C ARG A 95 -11.74 26.12 -2.90
N ASP A 96 -12.28 25.49 -3.94
CA ASP A 96 -13.39 26.09 -4.67
C ASP A 96 -14.64 26.05 -3.78
N GLU A 97 -15.34 27.18 -3.66
CA GLU A 97 -16.57 27.34 -2.87
C GLU A 97 -17.77 26.55 -3.43
N SER A 98 -17.57 25.70 -4.44
CA SER A 98 -18.59 24.89 -5.10
C SER A 98 -18.64 23.43 -4.67
N ASP A 99 -17.84 23.01 -3.67
CA ASP A 99 -17.94 21.65 -3.10
C ASP A 99 -19.14 21.53 -2.14
N GLY A 100 -20.33 21.53 -2.76
CA GLY A 100 -21.56 21.05 -2.15
C GLY A 100 -21.43 19.57 -1.84
N ARG A 101 -20.96 19.29 -0.63
CA ARG A 101 -20.87 17.97 -0.01
C ARG A 101 -22.17 17.18 -0.22
N SER A 102 -22.21 16.29 -1.21
CA SER A 102 -23.28 15.29 -1.35
C SER A 102 -22.94 14.11 -0.45
N GLU A 103 -23.60 14.03 0.69
CA GLU A 103 -23.52 12.91 1.65
C GLU A 103 -24.32 11.68 1.17
N ASP A 104 -24.10 11.18 -0.04
CA ASP A 104 -24.83 10.01 -0.56
C ASP A 104 -23.91 8.91 -1.14
N ALA A 105 -22.90 8.50 -0.37
CA ALA A 105 -22.06 7.33 -0.71
C ALA A 105 -22.41 6.06 0.09
N ARG A 106 -23.61 5.98 0.68
CA ARG A 106 -24.08 4.74 1.36
C ARG A 106 -24.93 3.81 0.50
N ASP A 107 -25.34 4.22 -0.71
CA ASP A 107 -26.35 3.46 -1.45
C ASP A 107 -25.80 2.59 -2.61
N VAL A 108 -24.49 2.66 -2.90
CA VAL A 108 -23.88 1.89 -4.02
C VAL A 108 -23.65 0.40 -3.70
N LEU A 109 -23.85 -0.05 -2.45
CA LEU A 109 -23.71 -1.46 -2.07
C LEU A 109 -25.04 -2.25 -2.13
N SER A 110 -26.19 -1.59 -2.35
CA SER A 110 -27.50 -2.25 -2.33
C SER A 110 -27.95 -2.85 -3.67
N LEU A 111 -27.24 -2.61 -4.77
CA LEU A 111 -27.70 -3.04 -6.12
C LEU A 111 -27.03 -4.28 -6.69
N ARG A 112 -26.13 -4.96 -5.96
CA ARG A 112 -25.43 -6.16 -6.48
C ARG A 112 -26.01 -7.51 -6.04
N GLN A 113 -27.19 -7.53 -5.43
CA GLN A 113 -27.92 -8.76 -5.11
C GLN A 113 -29.33 -8.72 -5.67
N LYS A 114 -29.48 -8.85 -6.98
CA LYS A 114 -30.66 -9.47 -7.62
C LYS A 114 -30.38 -9.73 -9.10
N GLY A 115 -30.04 -10.97 -9.40
CA GLY A 115 -29.97 -11.52 -10.74
C GLY A 115 -29.94 -13.03 -10.59
N LYS A 116 -31.14 -13.62 -10.53
CA LYS A 116 -31.36 -15.06 -10.68
C LYS A 116 -30.98 -15.50 -12.09
#